data_AF-A0A933TWM2-F1
#
_entry.id   AF-A0A933TWM2-F1
#
_cell.length_a   1.000
_cell.length_b   1.000
_cell.length_c   1.000
_cell.angle_alpha   90.00
_cell.angle_beta   90.00
_cell.angle_gamma   90.00
#
_symmetry.space_group_name_H-M   'P 1'
#
loop_
_entity.id
_entity.type
_entity.pdbx_description
1 polymer ?
#
loop_
_entity_poly.entity_id
_entity_poly.type
_entity_poly.pdbx_seq_one_letter_code
_entity_poly.pdbx_strand_id
1 'polypeptide(L)'
;MDKNEDFKRLLLEQLDRLYFNALRLAGGRSADAEDLVQECAIRAWKNAGAFMQGTNFRAWLYKIMLNVHLDLCRKKNIRNEIGGINEEITEVPVKNSEDFSAHEEIERLRELLPEELARALDALSDEHRLIVLLADVDGFSYKEISEITNKPIGTVMSRLFYAREALRKSVRP
;
A
#
# COMPACT_ATOMS: atom_id res chain seq x y z
N MET A 1 -9.06 -28.23 13.66
CA MET A 1 -8.04 -27.76 12.70
C MET A 1 -7.00 -27.00 13.50
N ASP A 2 -5.71 -27.28 13.31
CA ASP A 2 -4.63 -26.63 14.07
C ASP A 2 -4.60 -25.14 13.71
N LYS A 3 -4.68 -24.24 14.71
CA LYS A 3 -4.66 -22.78 14.51
C LYS A 3 -3.45 -22.34 13.70
N ASN A 4 -2.34 -23.06 13.80
CA ASN A 4 -1.12 -22.78 13.03
C ASN A 4 -1.27 -23.12 11.55
N GLU A 5 -1.98 -24.20 11.20
CA GLU A 5 -2.22 -24.58 9.80
C GLU A 5 -3.20 -23.62 9.10
N ASP A 6 -4.23 -23.17 9.81
CA ASP A 6 -5.15 -22.16 9.27
C ASP A 6 -4.44 -20.82 9.00
N PHE A 7 -3.61 -20.35 9.94
CA PHE A 7 -2.81 -19.15 9.74
C PHE A 7 -1.82 -19.29 8.59
N LYS A 8 -1.13 -20.44 8.50
CA LYS A 8 -0.19 -20.74 7.41
C LYS A 8 -0.88 -20.65 6.05
N ARG A 9 -2.04 -21.28 5.91
CA ARG A 9 -2.84 -21.22 4.67
C ARG A 9 -3.19 -19.77 4.31
N LEU A 10 -3.73 -19.01 5.26
CA LEU A 10 -4.09 -17.61 5.03
C LEU A 10 -2.88 -16.78 4.59
N LEU A 11 -1.72 -16.97 5.22
CA LEU A 11 -0.48 -16.28 4.86
C LEU A 11 -0.02 -16.64 3.44
N LEU A 12 0.00 -17.94 3.10
CA LEU A 12 0.39 -18.43 1.78
C LEU A 12 -0.51 -17.87 0.66
N GLU A 13 -1.82 -17.79 0.90
CA GLU A 13 -2.79 -17.21 -0.04
C GLU A 13 -2.55 -15.71 -0.32
N GLN A 14 -1.78 -15.01 0.52
CA GLN A 14 -1.48 -13.58 0.35
C GLN A 14 -0.08 -13.30 -0.23
N LEU A 15 0.80 -14.30 -0.38
CA LEU A 15 2.20 -14.07 -0.74
C LEU A 15 2.37 -13.37 -2.09
N ASP A 16 1.64 -13.80 -3.12
CA ASP A 16 1.75 -13.18 -4.46
C ASP A 16 1.32 -11.71 -4.45
N ARG A 17 0.26 -11.40 -3.69
CA ARG A 17 -0.24 -10.02 -3.54
C ARG A 17 0.71 -9.17 -2.71
N LEU A 18 1.27 -9.72 -1.63
CA LEU A 18 2.31 -9.07 -0.84
C LEU A 18 3.53 -8.77 -1.71
N TYR A 19 3.95 -9.72 -2.55
CA TYR A 19 5.08 -9.53 -3.46
C TYR A 19 4.83 -8.45 -4.50
N PHE A 20 3.65 -8.44 -5.13
CA PHE A 20 3.29 -7.40 -6.10
C PHE A 20 3.36 -6.00 -5.48
N ASN A 21 2.83 -5.84 -4.26
CA ASN A 21 2.86 -4.57 -3.55
C ASN A 21 4.27 -4.23 -3.03
N ALA A 22 5.00 -5.21 -2.52
CA ALA A 22 6.38 -5.06 -2.10
C ALA A 22 7.29 -4.61 -3.24
N LEU A 23 7.07 -5.11 -4.46
CA LEU A 23 7.83 -4.70 -5.65
C LEU A 23 7.65 -3.21 -5.95
N ARG A 24 6.44 -2.67 -5.74
CA ARG A 24 6.16 -1.24 -5.89
C ARG A 24 6.78 -0.42 -4.76
N LEU A 25 6.67 -0.87 -3.51
CA LEU A 25 7.34 -0.23 -2.36
C LEU A 25 8.87 -0.26 -2.48
N ALA A 26 9.42 -1.28 -3.12
CA ALA A 26 10.85 -1.44 -3.36
C ALA A 26 11.37 -0.65 -4.58
N GLY A 27 10.51 0.11 -5.28
CA GLY A 27 10.89 0.85 -6.49
C GLY A 27 11.25 -0.05 -7.66
N GLY A 28 10.60 -1.22 -7.79
CA GLY A 28 10.81 -2.18 -8.88
C GLY A 28 11.98 -3.14 -8.69
N ARG A 29 12.71 -3.07 -7.57
CA ARG A 29 13.84 -3.95 -7.27
C ARG A 29 13.36 -5.30 -6.70
N SER A 30 13.45 -6.37 -7.49
CA SER A 30 13.02 -7.74 -7.11
C SER A 30 13.60 -8.19 -5.78
N ALA A 31 14.93 -8.08 -5.61
CA ALA A 31 15.61 -8.52 -4.39
C ALA A 31 15.10 -7.79 -3.12
N ASP A 32 14.95 -6.47 -3.19
CA ASP A 32 14.39 -5.68 -2.08
C ASP A 32 12.93 -6.07 -1.76
N ALA A 33 12.16 -6.44 -2.79
CA ALA A 33 10.77 -6.86 -2.64
C ALA A 33 10.67 -8.25 -2.00
N GLU A 34 11.50 -9.19 -2.43
CA GLU A 34 11.61 -10.53 -1.84
C GLU A 34 12.01 -10.44 -0.36
N ASP A 35 13.01 -9.63 -0.03
CA ASP A 35 13.44 -9.40 1.35
C ASP A 35 12.32 -8.81 2.21
N LEU A 36 11.58 -7.83 1.67
CA LEU A 36 10.43 -7.22 2.34
C LEU A 36 9.32 -8.26 2.61
N VAL A 37 8.98 -9.09 1.62
CA VAL A 37 7.97 -10.15 1.78
C VAL A 37 8.43 -11.18 2.81
N GLN A 38 9.68 -11.63 2.74
CA GLN A 38 10.23 -12.61 3.67
C GLN A 38 10.18 -12.09 5.12
N GLU A 39 10.68 -10.88 5.36
CA GLU A 39 10.67 -10.29 6.70
C GLU A 39 9.23 -10.03 7.19
N CYS A 40 8.32 -9.61 6.30
CA CYS A 40 6.89 -9.50 6.61
C CYS A 40 6.30 -10.84 7.03
N ALA A 41 6.52 -11.91 6.26
CA ALA A 41 6.02 -13.25 6.56
C ALA A 41 6.58 -13.79 7.89
N ILE A 42 7.88 -13.58 8.16
CA ILE A 42 8.52 -13.97 9.42
C ILE A 42 7.89 -13.23 10.59
N ARG A 43 7.68 -11.90 10.49
CA ARG A 43 7.05 -11.11 11.55
C ARG A 43 5.57 -11.47 11.73
N ALA A 44 4.85 -11.74 10.65
CA ALA A 44 3.48 -12.19 10.70
C ALA A 44 3.38 -13.54 11.44
N TRP A 45 4.23 -14.50 11.09
CA TRP A 45 4.28 -15.80 11.75
C TRP A 45 4.61 -15.69 13.24
N LYS A 46 5.64 -14.90 13.59
CA LYS A 46 6.01 -14.65 15.00
C LYS A 46 4.90 -13.98 15.81
N ASN A 47 4.08 -13.14 15.16
CA ASN A 47 2.97 -12.43 15.79
C ASN A 47 1.61 -13.06 15.48
N ALA A 48 1.55 -14.32 15.04
CA ALA A 48 0.30 -14.98 14.66
C ALA A 48 -0.74 -14.97 15.80
N GLY A 49 -0.29 -15.04 17.06
CA GLY A 49 -1.17 -14.94 18.24
C GLY A 49 -1.81 -13.57 18.46
N ALA A 50 -1.29 -12.50 17.85
CA ALA A 50 -1.87 -11.16 17.91
C ALA A 50 -2.97 -10.94 16.85
N PHE A 51 -3.10 -11.84 15.87
CA PHE A 51 -4.19 -11.77 14.90
C PHE A 51 -5.50 -12.24 15.53
N MET A 52 -6.50 -11.37 15.50
CA MET A 52 -7.85 -11.71 15.97
C MET A 52 -8.67 -12.33 14.83
N GLN A 53 -9.03 -13.59 14.96
CA GLN A 53 -9.91 -14.26 13.98
C GLN A 53 -11.22 -13.50 13.79
N GLY A 54 -11.69 -13.43 12.54
CA GLY A 54 -12.87 -12.65 12.15
C GLY A 54 -12.57 -11.18 11.80
N THR A 55 -11.33 -10.70 12.01
CA THR A 55 -10.87 -9.40 11.51
C THR A 55 -10.23 -9.55 10.11
N ASN A 56 -10.01 -8.42 9.43
CA ASN A 56 -9.43 -8.43 8.09
C ASN A 56 -7.94 -8.81 8.14
N PHE A 57 -7.66 -10.08 7.84
CA PHE A 57 -6.30 -10.63 7.77
C PHE A 57 -5.40 -9.89 6.77
N ARG A 58 -5.94 -9.47 5.61
CA ARG A 58 -5.18 -8.72 4.61
C ARG A 58 -4.75 -7.37 5.18
N ALA A 59 -5.67 -6.62 5.80
CA ALA A 59 -5.34 -5.33 6.38
C ALA A 59 -4.26 -5.46 7.48
N TRP A 60 -4.37 -6.50 8.32
CA TRP A 60 -3.38 -6.79 9.35
C TRP A 60 -2.00 -7.10 8.76
N LEU A 61 -1.92 -7.92 7.71
CA LEU A 61 -0.65 -8.20 7.00
C LEU A 61 -0.03 -6.96 6.36
N TYR A 62 -0.84 -6.10 5.71
CA TYR A 62 -0.34 -4.89 5.08
C TYR A 62 0.24 -3.91 6.10
N LYS A 63 -0.35 -3.82 7.28
CA LYS A 63 0.20 -3.05 8.38
C LYS A 63 1.60 -3.55 8.79
N ILE A 64 1.79 -4.87 8.85
CA ILE A 64 3.12 -5.46 9.10
C ILE A 64 4.09 -5.12 7.97
N MET A 65 3.68 -5.30 6.71
CA MET A 65 4.50 -5.01 5.54
C MET A 65 4.98 -3.55 5.50
N LEU A 66 4.07 -2.59 5.74
CA LEU A 66 4.44 -1.17 5.76
C LEU A 66 5.39 -0.85 6.92
N ASN A 67 5.20 -1.44 8.10
CA ASN A 67 6.13 -1.27 9.20
C ASN A 67 7.52 -1.84 8.87
N VAL A 68 7.59 -3.02 8.23
CA VAL A 68 8.86 -3.59 7.77
C VAL A 68 9.53 -2.69 6.73
N HIS A 69 8.76 -2.19 5.75
CA HIS A 69 9.28 -1.27 4.74
C HIS A 69 9.85 0.00 5.39
N LEU A 70 9.13 0.63 6.33
CA LEU A 70 9.61 1.80 7.06
C LEU A 70 10.88 1.49 7.87
N ASP A 71 10.97 0.32 8.50
CA ASP A 71 12.19 -0.11 9.21
C ASP A 71 13.37 -0.27 8.24
N LEU A 72 13.16 -0.87 7.07
CA LEU A 72 14.18 -1.04 6.04
C LEU A 72 14.63 0.32 5.47
N CYS A 73 13.69 1.21 5.20
CA CYS A 73 13.96 2.58 4.75
C CYS A 73 14.73 3.36 5.81
N ARG A 74 14.36 3.27 7.10
CA ARG A 74 15.11 3.88 8.20
C ARG A 74 16.51 3.32 8.31
N LYS A 75 16.71 2.00 8.17
CA LYS A 75 18.06 1.40 8.17
C LYS A 75 18.90 1.86 6.98
N LYS A 76 18.30 1.96 5.79
CA LYS A 76 18.94 2.51 4.59
C LYS A 76 19.27 4.00 4.80
N ASN A 77 18.36 4.77 5.37
CA ASN A 77 18.55 6.19 5.66
C ASN A 77 19.59 6.41 6.76
N ILE A 78 19.61 5.67 7.86
CA ILE A 78 20.68 5.77 8.88
C ILE A 78 22.05 5.41 8.27
N ARG A 79 22.09 4.41 7.37
CA ARG A 79 23.31 4.08 6.60
C ARG A 79 23.70 5.20 5.63
N ASN A 80 22.71 5.93 5.11
CA ASN A 80 22.89 7.05 4.20
C ASN A 80 23.02 8.40 4.91
N GLU A 81 22.67 8.56 6.20
CA GLU A 81 22.67 9.79 7.03
C GLU A 81 24.07 10.28 7.40
N ILE A 82 25.09 9.68 6.77
CA ILE A 82 26.32 10.39 6.36
C ILE A 82 26.01 11.47 5.27
N GLY A 83 24.76 11.59 4.81
CA GLY A 83 24.20 12.59 3.91
C GLY A 83 22.67 12.53 3.95
N GLY A 84 22.06 13.30 4.84
CA GLY A 84 20.62 13.23 5.14
C GLY A 84 19.69 13.78 4.05
N ILE A 85 18.39 13.55 4.25
CA ILE A 85 17.25 14.43 3.88
C ILE A 85 16.07 14.04 4.78
N ASN A 86 15.52 15.02 5.49
CA ASN A 86 14.17 14.98 6.05
C ASN A 86 13.21 15.45 4.94
N GLU A 87 12.18 14.66 4.62
CA GLU A 87 11.06 15.16 3.80
C GLU A 87 10.02 15.81 4.71
N GLU A 88 9.88 17.12 4.52
CA GLU A 88 8.96 18.01 5.22
C GLU A 88 7.53 17.84 4.68
N ILE A 89 6.59 17.63 5.60
CA ILE A 89 5.19 17.31 5.32
C ILE A 89 4.44 18.58 4.93
N THR A 90 3.93 18.67 3.70
CA THR A 90 2.92 19.67 3.35
C THR A 90 1.52 19.08 3.60
N GLU A 91 0.89 19.49 4.70
CA GLU A 91 -0.54 19.25 4.91
C GLU A 91 -1.35 20.16 3.99
N VAL A 92 -2.07 19.58 3.02
CA VAL A 92 -3.02 20.33 2.18
C VAL A 92 -4.45 20.03 2.67
N PRO A 93 -5.21 21.03 3.13
CA PRO A 93 -6.57 20.84 3.60
C PRO A 93 -7.50 20.63 2.41
N VAL A 94 -8.28 19.54 2.42
CA VAL A 94 -9.33 19.30 1.43
C VAL A 94 -10.69 19.66 2.03
N LYS A 95 -11.44 20.51 1.32
CA LYS A 95 -12.86 20.77 1.61
C LYS A 95 -13.66 19.51 1.26
N ASN A 96 -14.48 19.06 2.21
CA ASN A 96 -15.43 17.97 2.05
C ASN A 96 -16.21 18.13 0.74
N SER A 97 -15.92 17.27 -0.23
CA SER A 97 -16.77 17.05 -1.40
C SER A 97 -17.18 15.59 -1.35
N GLU A 98 -18.43 15.37 -0.98
CA GLU A 98 -19.13 14.14 -1.27
C GLU A 98 -19.20 14.03 -2.79
N ASP A 99 -18.44 13.12 -3.39
CA ASP A 99 -18.70 12.74 -4.76
C ASP A 99 -18.48 11.23 -4.95
N PHE A 100 -19.60 10.53 -4.84
CA PHE A 100 -19.83 9.16 -5.29
C PHE A 100 -19.56 8.97 -6.80
N SER A 101 -19.27 10.05 -7.54
CA SER A 101 -18.88 10.09 -8.96
C SER A 101 -17.53 9.40 -9.25
N ALA A 102 -16.65 9.24 -8.26
CA ALA A 102 -15.34 8.61 -8.50
C ALA A 102 -15.41 7.11 -8.85
N HIS A 103 -16.51 6.41 -8.55
CA HIS A 103 -16.59 4.94 -8.68
C HIS A 103 -16.73 4.47 -10.15
N GLU A 104 -17.50 5.18 -10.97
CA GLU A 104 -17.74 4.79 -12.39
C GLU A 104 -16.51 4.93 -13.27
N GLU A 105 -15.60 5.85 -12.95
CA GLU A 105 -14.44 6.16 -13.80
C GLU A 105 -13.18 5.36 -13.42
N ILE A 106 -13.18 4.72 -12.25
CA ILE A 106 -12.14 3.76 -11.81
C ILE A 106 -12.29 2.42 -12.53
N GLU A 107 -13.50 2.03 -12.92
CA GLU A 107 -13.69 0.87 -13.80
C GLU A 107 -12.94 1.05 -15.12
N ARG A 108 -12.80 2.28 -15.65
CA ARG A 108 -11.94 2.55 -16.82
C ARG A 108 -10.44 2.35 -16.55
N LEU A 109 -9.97 2.55 -15.33
CA LEU A 109 -8.57 2.22 -14.96
C LEU A 109 -8.36 0.69 -14.90
N ARG A 110 -9.41 -0.07 -14.58
CA ARG A 110 -9.41 -1.54 -14.65
C ARG A 110 -9.45 -2.07 -16.07
N GLU A 111 -9.97 -1.29 -17.01
CA GLU A 111 -9.97 -1.58 -18.45
C GLU A 111 -8.62 -1.29 -19.14
N LEU A 112 -7.69 -0.60 -18.48
CA LEU A 112 -6.35 -0.37 -19.04
C LEU A 112 -5.58 -1.69 -19.20
N LEU A 113 -4.75 -1.77 -20.24
CA LEU A 113 -3.80 -2.86 -20.36
C LEU A 113 -2.84 -2.83 -19.14
N PRO A 114 -2.40 -4.00 -18.63
CA PRO A 114 -1.54 -4.07 -17.43
C PRO A 114 -0.29 -3.18 -17.49
N GLU A 115 0.27 -2.98 -18.68
CA GLU A 115 1.44 -2.14 -18.91
C GLU A 115 1.14 -0.63 -18.84
N GLU A 116 -0.04 -0.21 -19.29
CA GLU A 116 -0.46 1.20 -19.23
C GLU A 116 -0.78 1.59 -17.78
N LEU A 117 -1.47 0.72 -17.05
CA LEU A 117 -1.71 0.90 -15.63
C LEU A 117 -0.41 0.94 -14.84
N ALA A 118 0.55 0.05 -15.14
CA ALA A 118 1.87 0.07 -14.48
C ALA A 118 2.59 1.41 -14.71
N ARG A 119 2.66 1.88 -15.97
CA ARG A 119 3.28 3.18 -16.29
C ARG A 119 2.58 4.36 -15.61
N ALA A 120 1.25 4.37 -15.61
CA ALA A 120 0.48 5.43 -14.97
C ALA A 120 0.71 5.47 -13.45
N LEU A 121 0.76 4.31 -12.80
CA LEU A 121 1.08 4.19 -11.38
C LEU A 121 2.52 4.60 -11.08
N ASP A 122 3.49 4.27 -11.94
CA ASP A 122 4.89 4.64 -11.76
C ASP A 122 5.10 6.17 -11.84
N ALA A 123 4.25 6.90 -12.56
CA ALA A 123 4.28 8.36 -12.62
C ALA A 123 3.79 9.06 -11.32
N LEU A 124 3.17 8.33 -10.40
CA LEU A 124 2.74 8.89 -9.11
C LEU A 124 3.91 8.97 -8.12
N SER A 125 3.79 9.87 -7.13
CA SER A 125 4.62 9.78 -5.93
C SER A 125 4.36 8.46 -5.20
N ASP A 126 5.34 7.95 -4.46
CA ASP A 126 5.23 6.67 -3.76
C ASP A 126 4.01 6.62 -2.82
N GLU A 127 3.69 7.75 -2.18
CA GLU A 127 2.54 7.85 -1.29
C GLU A 127 1.20 7.83 -2.03
N HIS A 128 1.09 8.52 -3.17
CA HIS A 128 -0.10 8.47 -4.02
C HIS A 128 -0.28 7.08 -4.63
N ARG A 129 0.80 6.48 -5.12
CA ARG A 129 0.80 5.12 -5.67
C ARG A 129 0.30 4.11 -4.64
N LEU A 130 0.82 4.18 -3.41
CA LEU A 130 0.41 3.29 -2.33
C LEU A 130 -1.09 3.41 -2.03
N ILE A 131 -1.62 4.63 -1.89
CA ILE A 131 -3.03 4.83 -1.56
C ILE A 131 -3.96 4.35 -2.68
N VAL A 132 -3.59 4.54 -3.95
CA VAL A 132 -4.35 3.98 -5.08
C VAL A 132 -4.31 2.46 -5.09
N LEU A 133 -3.14 1.85 -4.87
CA LEU A 133 -3.03 0.39 -4.80
C LEU A 133 -3.94 -0.17 -3.70
N LEU A 134 -3.92 0.42 -2.51
CA LEU A 134 -4.74 -0.04 -1.40
C LEU A 134 -6.24 0.12 -1.68
N ALA A 135 -6.68 1.25 -2.24
CA ALA A 135 -8.09 1.53 -2.48
C ALA A 135 -8.64 0.84 -3.74
N ASP A 136 -7.99 1.05 -4.88
CA ASP A 136 -8.56 0.77 -6.19
C ASP A 136 -8.18 -0.64 -6.71
N VAL A 137 -7.00 -1.13 -6.31
CA VAL A 137 -6.50 -2.47 -6.69
C VAL A 137 -6.83 -3.51 -5.63
N ASP A 138 -6.48 -3.25 -4.37
CA ASP A 138 -6.66 -4.19 -3.27
C ASP A 138 -8.07 -4.16 -2.66
N GLY A 139 -8.82 -3.10 -2.89
CA GLY A 139 -10.22 -2.94 -2.49
C GLY A 139 -10.42 -2.62 -1.01
N PHE A 140 -9.42 -2.07 -0.33
CA PHE A 140 -9.57 -1.67 1.07
C PHE A 140 -10.48 -0.45 1.21
N SER A 141 -11.31 -0.46 2.25
CA SER A 141 -12.09 0.73 2.64
C SER A 141 -11.18 1.85 3.13
N TYR A 142 -11.63 3.10 3.04
CA TYR A 142 -10.84 4.24 3.52
C TYR A 142 -10.49 4.14 5.01
N LYS A 143 -11.36 3.50 5.81
CA LYS A 143 -11.10 3.21 7.22
C LYS A 143 -9.95 2.21 7.38
N GLU A 144 -9.96 1.11 6.63
CA GLU A 144 -8.86 0.14 6.67
C GLU A 144 -7.55 0.75 6.18
N ILE A 145 -7.58 1.57 5.14
CA ILE A 145 -6.38 2.28 4.66
C ILE A 145 -5.84 3.23 5.73
N SER A 146 -6.72 3.95 6.44
CA SER A 146 -6.34 4.80 7.58
C SER A 146 -5.65 3.99 8.68
N GLU A 147 -6.17 2.81 9.02
CA GLU A 147 -5.60 1.91 10.02
C GLU A 147 -4.28 1.26 9.56
N ILE A 148 -4.15 0.91 8.27
CA ILE A 148 -2.96 0.34 7.64
C ILE A 148 -1.83 1.38 7.59
N THR A 149 -2.14 2.59 7.12
CA THR A 149 -1.15 3.66 6.90
C THR A 149 -0.89 4.53 8.13
N ASN A 150 -1.69 4.35 9.18
CA ASN A 150 -1.69 5.19 10.39
C ASN A 150 -1.85 6.69 10.07
N LYS A 151 -2.70 7.01 9.10
CA LYS A 151 -3.02 8.38 8.68
C LYS A 151 -4.49 8.68 8.94
N PRO A 152 -4.88 9.93 9.25
CA PRO A 152 -6.29 10.30 9.41
C PRO A 152 -7.11 9.95 8.16
N ILE A 153 -8.37 9.56 8.32
CA ILE A 153 -9.23 9.17 7.19
C ILE A 153 -9.39 10.32 6.17
N GLY A 154 -9.46 11.57 6.62
CA GLY A 154 -9.51 12.73 5.73
C GLY A 154 -8.23 12.89 4.90
N THR A 155 -7.09 12.50 5.46
CA THR A 155 -5.79 12.47 4.79
C THR A 155 -5.72 11.38 3.72
N VAL A 156 -6.33 10.22 3.98
CA VAL A 156 -6.46 9.15 2.99
C VAL A 156 -7.35 9.60 1.83
N MET A 157 -8.52 10.18 2.13
CA MET A 157 -9.46 10.69 1.14
C MET A 157 -8.82 11.76 0.24
N SER A 158 -8.14 12.76 0.85
CA SER A 158 -7.50 13.83 0.10
C SER A 158 -6.40 13.31 -0.82
N ARG A 159 -5.52 12.46 -0.31
CA ARG A 159 -4.44 11.86 -1.11
C ARG A 159 -4.96 10.98 -2.23
N LEU A 160 -6.00 10.19 -1.97
CA LEU A 160 -6.63 9.37 -3.01
C LEU A 160 -7.26 10.23 -4.11
N PHE A 161 -7.92 11.34 -3.75
CA PHE A 161 -8.44 12.30 -4.71
C PHE A 161 -7.33 12.85 -5.62
N TYR A 162 -6.24 13.37 -5.04
CA TYR A 162 -5.12 13.91 -5.82
C TYR A 162 -4.39 12.84 -6.64
N ALA A 163 -4.26 11.62 -6.12
CA ALA A 163 -3.67 10.51 -6.85
C ALA A 163 -4.50 10.13 -8.08
N ARG A 164 -5.83 10.07 -7.95
CA ARG A 164 -6.75 9.82 -9.06
C ARG A 164 -6.72 10.96 -10.09
N GLU A 165 -6.65 12.22 -9.64
CA GLU A 165 -6.47 13.38 -10.54
C GLU A 165 -5.16 13.31 -11.32
N ALA A 166 -4.07 12.87 -10.69
CA ALA A 166 -2.78 12.70 -11.35
C ALA A 166 -2.84 11.56 -12.39
N LEU A 167 -3.47 10.43 -12.06
CA LEU A 167 -3.69 9.33 -13.01
C LEU A 167 -4.55 9.75 -14.21
N ARG A 168 -5.61 10.54 -13.98
CA ARG A 168 -6.44 11.07 -15.08
C ARG A 168 -5.63 11.89 -16.08
N LYS A 169 -4.64 12.65 -15.62
CA LYS A 169 -3.77 13.46 -16.48
C LYS A 169 -2.73 12.63 -17.23
N SER A 170 -2.28 11.50 -16.67
CA SER A 170 -1.29 10.64 -17.32
C SER A 170 -1.89 9.66 -18.34
N VAL A 171 -3.18 9.32 -18.19
CA VAL A 171 -3.90 8.38 -19.06
C VAL A 171 -4.68 9.09 -20.19
N ARG A 172 -4.80 10.42 -20.16
CA ARG A 172 -5.38 11.18 -21.28
C ARG A 172 -4.36 11.32 -22.44
N PRO A 173 -4.77 11.05 -23.69
CA PRO A 173 -3.94 11.29 -24.88
C PRO A 173 -3.68 12.79 -25.11
#